data_AF-A0A7Y4YAM5-F1
#
_entry.id   AF-A0A7Y4YAM5-F1
#
_cell.length_a   1.000
_cell.length_b   1.000
_cell.length_c   1.000
_cell.angle_alpha   90.00
_cell.angle_beta   90.00
_cell.angle_gamma   90.00
#
_symmetry.space_group_name_H-M   'P 1'
#
loop_
_entity.id
_entity.type
_entity.pdbx_description
1 polymer ?
#
loop_
_entity_poly.entity_id
_entity_poly.type
_entity_poly.pdbx_seq_one_letter_code
_entity_poly.pdbx_strand_id
1 'polypeptide(L)'
;MKRQLMWVRSFFKSTKEVRRKYSNELSKLAAFFLAFMSFVLLIKRFFDIKLLPVVALSLEAFHQFCHAILHFFVFSWVIAAVKIIVYALLWLLSHFTSVLPHWPHISIPPIFTDLALVSLALTRIFRSADIVVPRSEREMAEAAMSKQDWKNIEVAEGVFWGSIHRIVEGINKWIWKFINRLHRFISRPIKKYTIISDYIYYFIVTIAASVFMWGFIRLTGYLINIIASRQLQSPIMKTRRKFFRHFLLFFAGALICAIIFAYANGFLFELIDSAK
;
A
#
# COMPACT_ATOMS: atom_id res chain seq x y z
N MET A 1 8.85 5.02 -48.23
CA MET A 1 8.45 5.83 -47.05
C MET A 1 7.44 5.14 -46.11
N LYS A 2 6.25 4.68 -46.56
CA LYS A 2 5.19 4.12 -45.68
C LYS A 2 5.61 2.87 -44.87
N ARG A 3 6.44 1.98 -45.45
CA ARG A 3 6.98 0.79 -44.77
C ARG A 3 7.99 1.10 -43.66
N GLN A 4 8.88 2.09 -43.85
CA GLN A 4 9.83 2.52 -42.83
C GLN A 4 9.11 3.16 -41.63
N LEU A 5 8.08 3.97 -41.86
CA LEU A 5 7.24 4.55 -40.79
C LEU A 5 6.48 3.48 -39.98
N MET A 6 6.00 2.41 -40.63
CA MET A 6 5.37 1.29 -39.92
C MET A 6 6.37 0.49 -39.09
N TRP A 7 7.58 0.25 -39.61
CA TRP A 7 8.62 -0.46 -38.87
C TRP A 7 9.08 0.32 -37.64
N VAL A 8 9.31 1.62 -37.77
CA VAL A 8 9.68 2.51 -36.66
C VAL A 8 8.56 2.56 -35.60
N ARG A 9 7.29 2.67 -36.01
CA ARG A 9 6.15 2.62 -35.06
C ARG A 9 6.03 1.27 -34.35
N SER A 10 6.25 0.17 -35.06
CA SER A 10 6.25 -1.18 -34.49
C SER A 10 7.40 -1.35 -33.47
N PHE A 11 8.60 -0.86 -33.80
CA PHE A 11 9.76 -0.88 -32.92
C PHE A 11 9.55 -0.05 -31.65
N PHE A 12 9.01 1.17 -31.77
CA PHE A 12 8.66 2.00 -30.61
C PHE A 12 7.53 1.40 -29.75
N LYS A 13 6.57 0.72 -30.37
CA LYS A 13 5.50 0.01 -29.64
C LYS A 13 6.08 -1.17 -28.86
N SER A 14 6.91 -2.00 -29.51
CA SER A 14 7.59 -3.14 -28.90
C SER A 14 8.51 -2.71 -27.75
N THR A 15 9.35 -1.70 -27.93
CA THR A 15 10.22 -1.18 -26.86
C THR A 15 9.44 -0.59 -25.68
N LYS A 16 8.29 0.06 -25.93
CA LYS A 16 7.40 0.56 -24.88
C LYS A 16 6.74 -0.59 -24.10
N GLU A 17 6.31 -1.65 -24.77
CA GLU A 17 5.74 -2.85 -24.14
C GLU A 17 6.78 -3.60 -23.30
N VAL A 18 7.98 -3.78 -23.83
CA VAL A 18 9.12 -4.39 -23.11
C VAL A 18 9.50 -3.57 -21.89
N ARG A 19 9.67 -2.24 -22.02
CA ARG A 19 9.96 -1.34 -20.89
C ARG A 19 8.88 -1.42 -19.81
N ARG A 20 7.60 -1.47 -20.20
CA ARG A 20 6.47 -1.60 -19.28
C ARG A 20 6.52 -2.94 -18.53
N LYS A 21 6.83 -4.04 -19.23
CA LYS A 21 7.00 -5.37 -18.62
C LYS A 21 8.12 -5.34 -17.57
N TYR A 22 9.32 -4.87 -17.93
CA TYR A 22 10.45 -4.77 -16.99
C TYR A 22 10.14 -3.87 -15.79
N SER A 23 9.52 -2.71 -16.02
CA SER A 23 9.13 -1.80 -14.94
C SER A 23 8.12 -2.44 -13.98
N ASN A 24 7.19 -3.25 -14.50
CA ASN A 24 6.24 -3.98 -13.67
C ASN A 24 6.95 -5.06 -12.83
N GLU A 25 7.83 -5.86 -13.42
CA GLU A 25 8.58 -6.90 -12.67
C GLU A 25 9.49 -6.29 -11.60
N LEU A 26 10.21 -5.21 -11.92
CA LEU A 26 11.01 -4.49 -10.93
C LEU A 26 10.15 -3.94 -9.80
N SER A 27 8.96 -3.41 -10.11
CA SER A 27 8.02 -2.93 -9.09
C SER A 27 7.50 -4.07 -8.20
N LYS A 28 7.32 -5.29 -8.74
CA LYS A 28 6.95 -6.47 -7.95
C LYS A 28 8.11 -6.88 -7.05
N LEU A 29 9.32 -6.95 -7.57
CA LEU A 29 10.51 -7.30 -6.79
C LEU A 29 10.75 -6.31 -5.66
N ALA A 30 10.64 -5.00 -5.92
CA ALA A 30 10.74 -3.96 -4.90
C ALA A 30 9.64 -4.09 -3.84
N ALA A 31 8.40 -4.40 -4.24
CA ALA A 31 7.30 -4.63 -3.31
C ALA A 31 7.54 -5.87 -2.44
N PHE A 32 8.10 -6.94 -3.02
CA PHE A 32 8.42 -8.18 -2.32
C PHE A 32 9.51 -7.94 -1.30
N PHE A 33 10.59 -7.28 -1.72
CA PHE A 33 11.71 -6.93 -0.87
C PHE A 33 11.28 -6.05 0.30
N LEU A 34 10.49 -4.99 0.04
CA LEU A 34 9.99 -4.13 1.12
C LEU A 34 9.12 -4.89 2.12
N ALA A 35 8.23 -5.77 1.63
CA ALA A 35 7.38 -6.60 2.48
C ALA A 35 8.22 -7.60 3.30
N PHE A 36 9.16 -8.30 2.66
CA PHE A 36 10.10 -9.22 3.30
C PHE A 36 10.88 -8.53 4.42
N MET A 37 11.52 -7.39 4.14
CA MET A 37 12.30 -6.65 5.14
C MET A 37 11.42 -6.17 6.30
N SER A 38 10.20 -5.71 6.00
CA SER A 38 9.24 -5.29 7.01
C SER A 38 8.85 -6.47 7.92
N PHE A 39 8.64 -7.67 7.37
CA PHE A 39 8.38 -8.87 8.17
C PHE A 39 9.58 -9.30 9.00
N VAL A 40 10.80 -9.27 8.44
CA VAL A 40 12.02 -9.59 9.22
C VAL A 40 12.13 -8.67 10.43
N LEU A 41 11.91 -7.36 10.27
CA LEU A 41 11.93 -6.41 11.37
C LEU A 41 10.84 -6.68 12.41
N LEU A 42 9.62 -6.98 11.97
CA LEU A 42 8.52 -7.32 12.87
C LEU A 42 8.83 -8.61 13.65
N ILE A 43 9.27 -9.67 12.97
CA ILE A 43 9.62 -10.95 13.59
C ILE A 43 10.73 -10.74 14.62
N LYS A 44 11.81 -10.02 14.25
CA LYS A 44 12.89 -9.67 15.19
C LYS A 44 12.35 -8.98 16.44
N ARG A 45 11.45 -7.99 16.26
CA ARG A 45 10.90 -7.21 17.38
C ARG A 45 9.94 -8.00 18.27
N PHE A 46 9.14 -8.90 17.70
CA PHE A 46 8.14 -9.67 18.46
C PHE A 46 8.71 -10.92 19.13
N PHE A 47 9.69 -11.57 18.51
CA PHE A 47 10.25 -12.83 18.98
C PHE A 47 11.67 -12.69 19.56
N ASP A 48 12.21 -11.47 19.61
CA ASP A 48 13.55 -11.15 20.13
C ASP A 48 14.67 -12.04 19.53
N ILE A 49 14.56 -12.35 18.24
CA ILE A 49 15.51 -13.23 17.56
C ILE A 49 16.86 -12.54 17.42
N LYS A 50 17.91 -13.20 17.95
CA LYS A 50 19.30 -12.78 17.76
C LYS A 50 19.69 -12.97 16.30
N LEU A 51 20.24 -11.93 15.70
CA LEU A 51 20.78 -11.96 14.34
C LEU A 51 22.29 -11.73 14.40
N LEU A 52 23.01 -12.22 13.38
CA LEU A 52 24.41 -11.86 13.20
C LEU A 52 24.58 -10.33 13.21
N PRO A 53 25.62 -9.79 13.89
CA PRO A 53 25.77 -8.33 14.05
C PRO A 53 25.71 -7.55 12.73
N VAL A 54 26.34 -8.08 11.67
CA VAL A 54 26.33 -7.46 10.33
C VAL A 54 24.92 -7.39 9.75
N VAL A 55 24.11 -8.45 9.93
CA VAL A 55 22.73 -8.52 9.46
C VAL A 55 21.83 -7.59 10.27
N ALA A 56 21.98 -7.59 11.60
CA ALA A 56 21.24 -6.69 12.49
C ALA A 56 21.50 -5.22 12.14
N LEU A 57 22.77 -4.84 11.93
CA LEU A 57 23.18 -3.48 11.60
C LEU A 57 22.66 -3.06 10.22
N SER A 58 22.69 -3.97 9.23
CA SER A 58 22.15 -3.71 7.90
C SER A 58 20.63 -3.52 7.90
N LEU A 59 19.90 -4.33 8.68
CA LEU A 59 18.45 -4.21 8.85
C LEU A 59 18.07 -2.90 9.53
N GLU A 60 18.77 -2.54 10.60
CA GLU A 60 18.57 -1.28 11.33
C GLU A 60 18.84 -0.07 10.42
N ALA A 61 19.96 -0.07 9.68
CA ALA A 61 20.28 0.99 8.74
C ALA A 61 19.23 1.13 7.64
N PHE A 62 18.75 0.00 7.09
CA PHE A 62 17.67 0.01 6.10
C PHE A 62 16.35 0.55 6.69
N HIS A 63 16.00 0.14 7.92
CA HIS A 63 14.81 0.60 8.63
C HIS A 63 14.85 2.11 8.87
N GLN A 64 15.98 2.62 9.38
CA GLN A 64 16.21 4.05 9.60
C GLN A 64 16.16 4.83 8.29
N PHE A 65 16.73 4.30 7.21
CA PHE A 65 16.63 4.89 5.88
C PHE A 65 15.18 4.99 5.39
N CYS A 66 14.38 3.92 5.56
CA CYS A 66 12.95 3.94 5.25
C CYS A 66 12.18 4.97 6.09
N HIS A 67 12.48 5.06 7.39
CA HIS A 67 11.91 6.07 8.29
C HIS A 67 12.27 7.49 7.82
N ALA A 68 13.53 7.73 7.47
CA ALA A 68 14.00 9.02 6.98
C ALA A 68 13.29 9.43 5.68
N ILE A 69 13.13 8.50 4.72
CA ILE A 69 12.37 8.74 3.49
C ILE A 69 10.91 9.08 3.81
N LEU A 70 10.24 8.28 4.65
CA LEU A 70 8.86 8.54 5.04
C LEU A 70 8.72 9.90 5.72
N HIS A 71 9.65 10.21 6.62
CA HIS A 71 9.64 11.48 7.33
C HIS A 71 9.80 12.66 6.37
N PHE A 72 10.79 12.59 5.48
CA PHE A 72 11.07 13.67 4.54
C PHE A 72 9.98 13.85 3.48
N PHE A 73 9.49 12.77 2.86
CA PHE A 73 8.57 12.85 1.73
C PHE A 73 7.09 12.86 2.10
N VAL A 74 6.73 12.35 3.28
CA VAL A 74 5.32 12.24 3.71
C VAL A 74 5.07 13.06 4.96
N PHE A 75 5.74 12.72 6.06
CA PHE A 75 5.34 13.25 7.35
C PHE A 75 5.69 14.71 7.57
N SER A 76 6.81 15.20 7.06
CA SER A 76 7.19 16.61 7.13
C SER A 76 6.09 17.52 6.56
N TRP A 77 5.57 17.16 5.38
CA TRP A 77 4.51 17.87 4.68
C TRP A 77 3.17 17.78 5.41
N VAL A 78 2.84 16.58 5.91
CA VAL A 78 1.61 16.36 6.69
C VAL A 78 1.65 17.15 7.99
N ILE A 79 2.77 17.10 8.74
CA ILE A 79 2.97 17.87 9.96
C ILE A 79 2.87 19.36 9.66
N ALA A 80 3.53 19.86 8.61
CA ALA A 80 3.43 21.27 8.23
C ALA A 80 1.99 21.69 7.93
N ALA A 81 1.25 20.89 7.15
CA ALA A 81 -0.15 21.15 6.85
C ALA A 81 -1.03 21.16 8.12
N VAL A 82 -0.88 20.16 9.00
CA VAL A 82 -1.64 20.10 10.26
C VAL A 82 -1.27 21.26 11.19
N LYS A 83 0.01 21.63 11.28
CA LYS A 83 0.46 22.79 12.07
C LYS A 83 -0.22 24.07 11.59
N ILE A 84 -0.30 24.29 10.28
CA ILE A 84 -0.99 25.45 9.70
C ILE A 84 -2.49 25.43 10.04
N ILE A 85 -3.16 24.28 9.87
CA ILE A 85 -4.58 24.14 10.17
C ILE A 85 -4.86 24.42 11.66
N VAL A 86 -4.10 23.80 12.55
CA VAL A 86 -4.27 23.99 14.00
C VAL A 86 -3.96 25.42 14.40
N TYR A 87 -2.91 26.04 13.84
CA TYR A 87 -2.63 27.46 14.07
C TYR A 87 -3.77 28.35 13.60
N ALA A 88 -4.34 28.10 12.41
CA ALA A 88 -5.48 28.85 11.90
C ALA A 88 -6.73 28.68 12.79
N LEU A 89 -6.97 27.48 13.33
CA LEU A 89 -8.06 27.23 14.29
C LEU A 89 -7.82 27.95 15.61
N LEU A 90 -6.60 27.94 16.16
CA LEU A 90 -6.26 28.68 17.37
C LEU A 90 -6.40 30.20 17.14
N TRP A 91 -6.00 30.69 15.97
CA TRP A 91 -6.20 32.08 15.55
C TRP A 91 -7.68 32.44 15.43
N LEU A 92 -8.52 31.58 14.87
CA LEU A 92 -9.97 31.79 14.86
C LEU A 92 -10.53 31.80 16.29
N LEU A 93 -10.12 30.85 17.13
CA LEU A 93 -10.60 30.71 18.50
C LEU A 93 -10.18 31.91 19.38
N SER A 94 -9.05 32.54 19.10
CA SER A 94 -8.59 33.74 19.82
C SER A 94 -9.49 34.96 19.60
N HIS A 95 -10.38 34.94 18.61
CA HIS A 95 -11.40 35.99 18.43
C HIS A 95 -12.59 35.83 19.38
N PHE A 96 -12.80 34.62 19.91
CA PHE A 96 -13.94 34.28 20.78
C PHE A 96 -13.52 33.98 22.21
N THR A 97 -12.23 33.74 22.45
CA THR A 97 -11.68 33.31 23.74
C THR A 97 -10.31 33.93 23.97
N SER A 98 -9.81 33.95 25.21
CA SER A 98 -8.49 34.46 25.56
C SER A 98 -7.32 33.54 25.19
N VAL A 99 -7.53 32.56 24.30
CA VAL A 99 -6.47 31.63 23.88
C VAL A 99 -5.53 32.34 22.92
N LEU A 100 -4.24 32.44 23.28
CA LEU A 100 -3.22 32.99 22.39
C LEU A 100 -2.84 31.97 21.30
N PRO A 101 -2.86 32.36 20.01
CA PRO A 101 -2.41 31.51 18.93
C PRO A 101 -0.93 31.19 19.09
N HIS A 102 -0.59 29.90 19.05
CA HIS A 102 0.79 29.43 19.13
C HIS A 102 1.02 28.32 18.11
N TRP A 103 2.28 28.17 17.69
CA TRP A 103 2.66 27.09 16.79
C TRP A 103 2.62 25.75 17.52
N PRO A 104 1.81 24.78 17.09
CA PRO A 104 1.70 23.51 17.79
C PRO A 104 2.94 22.65 17.56
N HIS A 105 3.41 22.01 18.62
CA HIS A 105 4.41 20.95 18.52
C HIS A 105 3.71 19.63 18.22
N ILE A 106 3.95 19.07 17.03
CA ILE A 106 3.38 17.79 16.59
C ILE A 106 4.53 16.83 16.33
N SER A 107 4.53 15.70 17.04
CA SER A 107 5.43 14.58 16.82
C SER A 107 4.63 13.35 16.38
N ILE A 108 5.26 12.48 15.58
CA ILE A 108 4.65 11.24 15.13
C ILE A 108 5.21 10.09 15.98
N PRO A 109 4.35 9.30 16.65
CA PRO A 109 4.80 8.13 17.37
C PRO A 109 5.57 7.16 16.45
N PRO A 110 6.72 6.60 16.88
CA PRO A 110 7.52 5.70 16.03
C PRO A 110 6.73 4.50 15.49
N ILE A 111 5.81 3.96 16.29
CA ILE A 111 4.92 2.86 15.88
C ILE A 111 4.06 3.21 14.66
N PHE A 112 3.68 4.48 14.49
CA PHE A 112 2.89 4.93 13.35
C PHE A 112 3.73 4.92 12.06
N THR A 113 5.02 5.26 12.15
CA THR A 113 5.96 5.16 11.03
C THR A 113 6.14 3.71 10.59
N ASP A 114 6.25 2.77 11.55
CA ASP A 114 6.32 1.34 11.26
C ASP A 114 5.05 0.84 10.57
N LEU A 115 3.87 1.21 11.09
CA LEU A 115 2.59 0.89 10.45
C LEU A 115 2.46 1.50 9.06
N ALA A 116 2.97 2.71 8.84
CA ALA A 116 2.97 3.34 7.53
C ALA A 116 3.82 2.56 6.51
N LEU A 117 4.97 2.02 6.92
CA LEU A 117 5.79 1.14 6.07
C LEU A 117 5.05 -0.14 5.71
N VAL A 118 4.40 -0.79 6.67
CA VAL A 118 3.60 -1.99 6.41
C VAL A 118 2.42 -1.68 5.49
N SER A 119 1.71 -0.56 5.72
CA SER A 119 0.61 -0.11 4.87
C SER A 119 1.08 0.20 3.44
N LEU A 120 2.27 0.79 3.28
CA LEU A 120 2.90 1.00 1.98
C LEU A 120 3.21 -0.32 1.28
N ALA A 121 3.83 -1.26 1.99
CA ALA A 121 4.12 -2.59 1.47
C ALA A 121 2.83 -3.28 1.01
N LEU A 122 1.78 -3.30 1.86
CA LEU A 122 0.46 -3.84 1.53
C LEU A 122 -0.13 -3.18 0.27
N THR A 123 -0.08 -1.85 0.17
CA THR A 123 -0.60 -1.11 -0.98
C THR A 123 0.16 -1.48 -2.27
N ARG A 124 1.48 -1.70 -2.17
CA ARG A 124 2.32 -2.15 -3.29
C ARG A 124 2.01 -3.59 -3.69
N ILE A 125 1.78 -4.50 -2.74
CA ILE A 125 1.33 -5.87 -3.02
C ILE A 125 -0.04 -5.84 -3.70
N PHE A 126 -0.98 -5.05 -3.21
CA PHE A 126 -2.29 -4.88 -3.85
C PHE A 126 -2.17 -4.40 -5.30
N ARG A 127 -1.26 -3.46 -5.55
CA ARG A 127 -1.00 -2.97 -6.90
C ARG A 127 -0.38 -4.04 -7.79
N SER A 128 0.48 -4.91 -7.25
CA SER A 128 0.99 -6.08 -7.97
C SER A 128 -0.17 -7.01 -8.38
N ALA A 129 -1.11 -7.27 -7.47
CA ALA A 129 -2.31 -8.05 -7.77
C ALA A 129 -3.24 -7.35 -8.78
N ASP A 130 -3.30 -6.01 -8.76
CA ASP A 130 -4.07 -5.21 -9.74
C ASP A 130 -3.52 -5.35 -11.18
N ILE A 131 -2.25 -5.76 -11.36
CA ILE A 131 -1.69 -6.07 -12.69
C ILE A 131 -2.24 -7.39 -13.21
N VAL A 132 -2.46 -8.37 -12.33
CA VAL A 132 -2.91 -9.72 -12.71
C VAL A 132 -4.43 -9.77 -12.88
N VAL A 133 -5.17 -9.06 -12.03
CA VAL A 133 -6.62 -8.90 -12.13
C VAL A 133 -6.92 -7.41 -12.27
N PRO A 134 -6.92 -6.89 -13.50
CA PRO A 134 -7.15 -5.48 -13.78
C PRO A 134 -8.46 -4.98 -13.19
N ARG A 135 -8.50 -3.68 -12.92
CA ARG A 135 -9.71 -3.01 -12.44
C ARG A 135 -10.90 -3.19 -13.40
N SER A 136 -10.66 -3.14 -14.71
CA SER A 136 -11.72 -3.37 -15.72
C SER A 136 -12.37 -4.75 -15.59
N GLU A 137 -11.59 -5.80 -15.30
CA GLU A 137 -12.12 -7.14 -15.06
C GLU A 137 -13.04 -7.18 -13.82
N ARG A 138 -12.69 -6.43 -12.77
CA ARG A 138 -13.53 -6.30 -11.57
C ARG A 138 -14.80 -5.49 -11.84
N GLU A 139 -14.70 -4.37 -12.54
CA GLU A 139 -15.85 -3.52 -12.87
C GLU A 139 -16.85 -4.27 -13.76
N MET A 140 -16.38 -5.06 -14.73
CA MET A 140 -17.25 -5.94 -15.53
C MET A 140 -17.93 -7.01 -14.65
N ALA A 141 -17.20 -7.62 -13.73
CA ALA A 141 -17.76 -8.61 -12.81
C ALA A 141 -18.78 -8.00 -11.84
N GLU A 142 -18.58 -6.76 -11.39
CA GLU A 142 -19.55 -6.01 -10.58
C GLU A 142 -20.80 -5.65 -11.38
N ALA A 143 -20.65 -5.24 -12.64
CA ALA A 143 -21.78 -4.95 -13.53
C ALA A 143 -22.62 -6.19 -13.87
N ALA A 144 -21.99 -7.38 -13.89
CA ALA A 144 -22.67 -8.65 -14.13
C ALA A 144 -23.44 -9.20 -12.91
N MET A 145 -23.37 -8.53 -11.76
CA MET A 145 -24.03 -8.99 -10.53
C MET A 145 -25.53 -8.71 -10.56
N SER A 146 -26.33 -9.73 -10.24
CA SER A 146 -27.75 -9.53 -9.97
C SER A 146 -27.97 -8.89 -8.59
N LYS A 147 -29.15 -8.28 -8.37
CA LYS A 147 -29.55 -7.79 -7.04
C LYS A 147 -29.55 -8.93 -6.00
N GLN A 148 -29.91 -10.14 -6.41
CA GLN A 148 -29.92 -11.31 -5.53
C GLN A 148 -28.51 -11.72 -5.12
N ASP A 149 -27.54 -11.65 -6.03
CA ASP A 149 -26.14 -11.96 -5.71
C ASP A 149 -25.57 -11.00 -4.66
N TRP A 150 -25.88 -9.70 -4.77
CA TRP A 150 -25.50 -8.71 -3.76
C TRP A 150 -26.14 -9.01 -2.40
N LYS A 151 -27.44 -9.32 -2.39
CA LYS A 151 -28.15 -9.71 -1.16
C LYS A 151 -27.54 -10.96 -0.53
N ASN A 152 -27.17 -11.96 -1.34
CA ASN A 152 -26.53 -13.17 -0.83
C ASN A 152 -25.16 -12.88 -0.20
N ILE A 153 -24.38 -11.95 -0.76
CA ILE A 153 -23.11 -11.50 -0.16
C ILE A 153 -23.37 -10.81 1.19
N GLU A 154 -24.32 -9.88 1.26
CA GLU A 154 -24.66 -9.19 2.51
C GLU A 154 -25.12 -10.16 3.61
N VAL A 155 -25.92 -11.16 3.24
CA VAL A 155 -26.36 -12.22 4.17
C VAL A 155 -25.17 -13.08 4.61
N ALA A 156 -24.27 -13.46 3.69
CA ALA A 156 -23.10 -14.27 4.00
C ALA A 156 -22.08 -13.54 4.89
N GLU A 157 -21.94 -12.22 4.71
CA GLU A 157 -21.14 -11.37 5.61
C GLU A 157 -21.77 -11.25 7.00
N GLY A 158 -23.09 -11.35 7.11
CA GLY A 158 -23.80 -11.17 8.36
C GLY A 158 -23.76 -9.73 8.86
N VAL A 159 -24.51 -9.45 9.94
CA VAL A 159 -24.74 -8.08 10.40
C VAL A 159 -23.45 -7.40 10.87
N PHE A 160 -22.64 -8.09 11.66
CA PHE A 160 -21.41 -7.53 12.24
C PHE A 160 -20.36 -7.28 11.16
N TRP A 161 -19.91 -8.32 10.45
CA TRP A 161 -18.86 -8.19 9.45
C TRP A 161 -19.31 -7.39 8.23
N GLY A 162 -20.58 -7.53 7.80
CA GLY A 162 -21.14 -6.70 6.73
C GLY A 162 -21.18 -5.22 7.09
N SER A 163 -21.40 -4.86 8.35
CA SER A 163 -21.33 -3.46 8.79
C SER A 163 -19.90 -2.91 8.75
N ILE A 164 -18.93 -3.68 9.26
CA ILE A 164 -17.50 -3.31 9.19
C ILE A 164 -17.06 -3.17 7.73
N HIS A 165 -17.42 -4.14 6.88
CA HIS A 165 -17.07 -4.13 5.47
C HIS A 165 -17.63 -2.90 4.75
N ARG A 166 -18.90 -2.54 4.97
CA ARG A 166 -19.51 -1.32 4.40
C ARG A 166 -18.78 -0.05 4.83
N ILE A 167 -18.40 0.06 6.11
CA ILE A 167 -17.62 1.19 6.61
C ILE A 167 -16.26 1.26 5.91
N VAL A 168 -15.53 0.15 5.89
CA VAL A 168 -14.20 0.04 5.26
C VAL A 168 -14.28 0.35 3.77
N GLU A 169 -15.29 -0.16 3.06
CA GLU A 169 -15.51 0.09 1.64
C GLU A 169 -15.86 1.57 1.39
N GLY A 170 -16.68 2.17 2.26
CA GLY A 170 -16.99 3.60 2.23
C GLY A 170 -15.74 4.47 2.37
N ILE A 171 -14.91 4.18 3.36
CA ILE A 171 -13.62 4.88 3.57
C ILE A 171 -12.71 4.66 2.35
N ASN A 172 -12.57 3.43 1.86
CA ASN A 172 -11.75 3.12 0.68
C ASN A 172 -12.23 3.89 -0.57
N LYS A 173 -13.55 3.96 -0.81
CA LYS A 173 -14.14 4.74 -1.91
C LYS A 173 -13.88 6.23 -1.74
N TRP A 174 -13.96 6.75 -0.52
CA TRP A 174 -13.67 8.15 -0.22
C TRP A 174 -12.20 8.49 -0.48
N ILE A 175 -11.26 7.70 0.07
CA ILE A 175 -9.80 7.86 -0.16
C ILE A 175 -9.51 7.83 -1.66
N TRP A 176 -10.08 6.86 -2.38
CA TRP A 176 -9.89 6.76 -3.83
C TRP A 176 -10.38 7.99 -4.59
N LYS A 177 -11.60 8.47 -4.29
CA LYS A 177 -12.16 9.69 -4.89
C LYS A 177 -11.29 10.91 -4.56
N PHE A 178 -10.78 11.01 -3.34
CA PHE A 178 -9.87 12.05 -2.90
C PHE A 178 -8.57 12.04 -3.71
N ILE A 179 -7.88 10.89 -3.78
CA ILE A 179 -6.66 10.70 -4.58
C ILE A 179 -6.88 11.14 -6.03
N ASN A 180 -7.97 10.70 -6.67
CA ASN A 180 -8.24 11.04 -8.06
C ASN A 180 -8.62 12.51 -8.28
N ARG A 181 -9.24 13.17 -7.30
CA ARG A 181 -9.50 14.61 -7.35
C ARG A 181 -8.19 15.38 -7.23
N LEU A 182 -7.36 15.02 -6.25
CA LEU A 182 -6.07 15.64 -6.00
C LEU A 182 -5.12 15.45 -7.20
N HIS A 183 -5.02 14.23 -7.72
CA HIS A 183 -4.22 13.91 -8.90
C HIS A 183 -4.67 14.72 -10.12
N ARG A 184 -5.98 14.81 -10.39
CA ARG A 184 -6.49 15.65 -11.49
C ARG A 184 -6.19 17.12 -11.26
N PHE A 185 -6.32 17.61 -10.03
CA PHE A 185 -6.02 19.01 -9.70
C PHE A 185 -4.54 19.34 -9.96
N ILE A 186 -3.62 18.54 -9.43
CA ILE A 186 -2.17 18.75 -9.59
C ILE A 186 -1.71 18.48 -11.03
N SER A 187 -2.32 17.51 -11.72
CA SER A 187 -1.88 17.11 -13.07
C SER A 187 -2.51 17.92 -14.19
N ARG A 188 -3.51 18.77 -13.90
CA ARG A 188 -4.11 19.72 -14.88
C ARG A 188 -3.06 20.50 -15.68
N PRO A 189 -2.09 21.20 -15.05
CA PRO A 189 -1.09 22.01 -15.78
C PRO A 189 -0.11 21.17 -16.63
N ILE A 190 0.06 19.89 -16.31
CA ILE A 190 1.10 19.02 -16.89
C ILE A 190 0.53 17.80 -17.63
N LYS A 191 -0.76 17.85 -17.99
CA LYS A 191 -1.49 16.74 -18.62
C LYS A 191 -0.84 16.23 -19.92
N LYS A 192 -0.05 17.07 -20.58
CA LYS A 192 0.73 16.71 -21.78
C LYS A 192 1.88 15.72 -21.48
N TYR A 193 2.38 15.69 -20.25
CA TYR A 193 3.49 14.85 -19.80
C TYR A 193 2.99 13.63 -19.02
N THR A 194 2.56 12.60 -19.75
CA THR A 194 2.01 11.36 -19.17
C THR A 194 2.90 10.72 -18.11
N ILE A 195 4.22 10.70 -18.34
CA ILE A 195 5.20 10.14 -17.39
C ILE A 195 5.20 10.89 -16.06
N ILE A 196 5.24 12.23 -16.08
CA ILE A 196 5.29 13.06 -14.87
C ILE A 196 3.96 12.92 -14.10
N SER A 197 2.84 12.92 -14.82
CA SER A 197 1.51 12.67 -14.24
C SER A 197 1.42 11.32 -13.53
N ASP A 198 2.03 10.26 -14.09
CA ASP A 198 2.06 8.94 -13.47
C ASP A 198 2.91 8.94 -12.18
N TYR A 199 4.07 9.63 -12.17
CA TYR A 199 4.88 9.77 -10.97
C TYR A 199 4.15 10.52 -9.85
N ILE A 200 3.46 11.60 -10.18
CA ILE A 200 2.64 12.35 -9.21
C ILE A 200 1.51 11.48 -8.67
N TYR A 201 0.86 10.71 -9.53
CA TYR A 201 -0.15 9.75 -9.08
C TYR A 201 0.44 8.75 -8.07
N TYR A 202 1.60 8.18 -8.36
CA TYR A 202 2.28 7.26 -7.43
C TYR A 202 2.71 7.92 -6.13
N PHE A 203 3.13 9.17 -6.19
CA PHE A 203 3.49 9.95 -5.01
C PHE A 203 2.26 10.20 -4.12
N ILE A 204 1.14 10.63 -4.69
CA ILE A 204 -0.13 10.80 -3.96
C ILE A 204 -0.61 9.49 -3.35
N VAL A 205 -0.55 8.39 -4.11
CA VAL A 205 -0.90 7.06 -3.60
C VAL A 205 0.01 6.63 -2.43
N THR A 206 1.30 6.96 -2.50
CA THR A 206 2.27 6.69 -1.42
C THR A 206 1.90 7.48 -0.17
N ILE A 207 1.60 8.78 -0.29
CA ILE A 207 1.12 9.59 0.82
C ILE A 207 -0.16 9.00 1.43
N ALA A 208 -1.14 8.66 0.58
CA ALA A 208 -2.41 8.10 1.05
C ALA A 208 -2.23 6.74 1.75
N ALA A 209 -1.34 5.89 1.23
CA ALA A 209 -1.00 4.63 1.86
C ALA A 209 -0.41 4.82 3.26
N SER A 210 0.50 5.78 3.42
CA SER A 210 1.14 6.06 4.72
C SER A 210 0.21 6.78 5.71
N VAL A 211 -0.48 7.83 5.27
CA VAL A 211 -1.28 8.70 6.16
C VAL A 211 -2.60 8.04 6.54
N PHE A 212 -3.32 7.48 5.58
CA PHE A 212 -4.64 6.89 5.83
C PHE A 212 -4.57 5.40 6.17
N MET A 213 -3.38 4.82 6.29
CA MET A 213 -3.20 3.37 6.47
C MET A 213 -3.96 2.57 5.41
N TRP A 214 -3.96 3.08 4.17
CA TRP A 214 -4.86 2.60 3.11
C TRP A 214 -4.63 1.13 2.76
N GLY A 215 -3.41 0.63 2.92
CA GLY A 215 -3.10 -0.79 2.74
C GLY A 215 -3.86 -1.68 3.72
N PHE A 216 -3.92 -1.31 5.00
CA PHE A 216 -4.69 -2.03 6.01
C PHE A 216 -6.19 -1.98 5.75
N ILE A 217 -6.71 -0.80 5.40
CA ILE A 217 -8.13 -0.63 5.06
C ILE A 217 -8.52 -1.58 3.91
N ARG A 218 -7.73 -1.62 2.83
CA ARG A 218 -7.98 -2.55 1.71
C ARG A 218 -7.91 -3.99 2.18
N LEU A 219 -6.89 -4.37 2.96
CA LEU A 219 -6.73 -5.73 3.45
C LEU A 219 -7.92 -6.20 4.28
N THR A 220 -8.39 -5.39 5.23
CA THR A 220 -9.55 -5.72 6.07
C THR A 220 -10.80 -5.95 5.22
N GLY A 221 -11.07 -5.07 4.25
CA GLY A 221 -12.23 -5.23 3.36
C GLY A 221 -12.18 -6.51 2.53
N TYR A 222 -11.01 -6.83 1.96
CA TYR A 222 -10.81 -8.06 1.20
C TYR A 222 -10.93 -9.32 2.06
N LEU A 223 -10.36 -9.31 3.27
CA LEU A 223 -10.43 -10.45 4.19
C LEU A 223 -11.87 -10.75 4.59
N ILE A 224 -12.62 -9.74 5.04
CA ILE A 224 -14.01 -9.90 5.44
C ILE A 224 -14.83 -10.48 4.29
N ASN A 225 -14.76 -9.84 3.12
CA ASN A 225 -15.56 -10.23 1.98
C ASN A 225 -15.24 -11.65 1.52
N ILE A 226 -13.96 -12.02 1.45
CA ILE A 226 -13.55 -13.34 0.93
C ILE A 226 -13.80 -14.44 1.95
N ILE A 227 -13.52 -14.23 3.23
CA ILE A 227 -13.72 -15.25 4.25
C ILE A 227 -15.22 -15.52 4.43
N ALA A 228 -16.02 -14.46 4.58
CA ALA A 228 -17.44 -14.60 4.85
C ALA A 228 -18.23 -15.08 3.63
N SER A 229 -17.90 -14.61 2.43
CA SER A 229 -18.58 -15.00 1.18
C SER A 229 -17.86 -16.11 0.39
N ARG A 230 -16.97 -16.89 1.03
CA ARG A 230 -16.11 -17.86 0.33
C ARG A 230 -16.86 -18.89 -0.51
N GLN A 231 -18.05 -19.28 -0.07
CA GLN A 231 -18.89 -20.32 -0.70
C GLN A 231 -19.67 -19.80 -1.92
N LEU A 232 -19.83 -18.48 -2.05
CA LEU A 232 -20.62 -17.89 -3.12
C LEU A 232 -19.88 -17.96 -4.47
N GLN A 233 -20.59 -18.36 -5.53
CA GLN A 233 -20.04 -18.52 -6.88
C GLN A 233 -20.35 -17.34 -7.82
N SER A 234 -20.80 -16.22 -7.26
CA SER A 234 -21.11 -15.03 -8.05
C SER A 234 -19.89 -14.51 -8.83
N PRO A 235 -20.10 -13.83 -9.98
CA PRO A 235 -19.03 -13.37 -10.85
C PRO A 235 -17.96 -12.55 -10.10
N ILE A 236 -18.39 -11.62 -9.24
CA ILE A 236 -17.46 -10.77 -8.49
C ILE A 236 -16.62 -11.57 -7.49
N MET A 237 -17.19 -12.60 -6.86
CA MET A 237 -16.46 -13.41 -5.89
C MET A 237 -15.39 -14.27 -6.55
N LYS A 238 -15.63 -14.76 -7.78
CA LYS A 238 -14.60 -15.43 -8.58
C LYS A 238 -13.40 -14.51 -8.84
N THR A 239 -13.66 -13.29 -9.29
CA THR A 239 -12.62 -12.28 -9.56
C THR A 239 -11.88 -11.86 -8.28
N ARG A 240 -12.60 -11.64 -7.18
CA ARG A 240 -12.01 -11.31 -5.87
C ARG A 240 -11.14 -12.44 -5.32
N ARG A 241 -11.58 -13.70 -5.44
CA ARG A 241 -10.75 -14.87 -5.08
C ARG A 241 -9.49 -14.96 -5.92
N LYS A 242 -9.58 -14.77 -7.25
CA LYS A 242 -8.41 -14.75 -8.15
C LYS A 242 -7.43 -13.65 -7.72
N PHE A 243 -7.92 -12.45 -7.45
CA PHE A 243 -7.10 -11.33 -6.98
C PHE A 243 -6.41 -11.64 -5.64
N PHE A 244 -7.19 -12.13 -4.67
CA PHE A 244 -6.70 -12.39 -3.33
C PHE A 244 -5.76 -13.59 -3.26
N ARG A 245 -5.92 -14.60 -4.12
CA ARG A 245 -4.96 -15.70 -4.25
C ARG A 245 -3.58 -15.17 -4.64
N HIS A 246 -3.50 -14.25 -5.60
CA HIS A 246 -2.23 -13.65 -5.99
C HIS A 246 -1.64 -12.78 -4.88
N PHE A 247 -2.49 -11.99 -4.21
CA PHE A 247 -2.08 -11.22 -3.04
C PHE A 247 -1.52 -12.14 -1.93
N LEU A 248 -2.22 -13.20 -1.58
CA LEU A 248 -1.82 -14.14 -0.53
C LEU A 248 -0.53 -14.88 -0.89
N LEU A 249 -0.38 -15.36 -2.13
CA LEU A 249 0.85 -16.02 -2.55
C LEU A 249 2.06 -15.09 -2.39
N PHE A 250 1.90 -13.82 -2.76
CA PHE A 250 2.95 -12.82 -2.62
C PHE A 250 3.24 -12.50 -1.14
N PHE A 251 2.19 -12.24 -0.37
CA PHE A 251 2.29 -11.89 1.05
C PHE A 251 2.87 -13.06 1.87
N ALA A 252 2.31 -14.25 1.72
CA ALA A 252 2.76 -15.46 2.40
C ALA A 252 4.17 -15.84 1.97
N GLY A 253 4.51 -15.71 0.68
CA GLY A 253 5.88 -15.91 0.20
C GLY A 253 6.87 -14.99 0.90
N ALA A 254 6.58 -13.69 1.00
CA ALA A 254 7.44 -12.74 1.69
C ALA A 254 7.56 -13.05 3.20
N LEU A 255 6.46 -13.45 3.84
CA LEU A 255 6.44 -13.82 5.27
C LEU A 255 7.24 -15.10 5.53
N ILE A 256 7.03 -16.16 4.74
CA ILE A 256 7.76 -17.43 4.86
C ILE A 256 9.25 -17.20 4.65
N CYS A 257 9.64 -16.43 3.62
CA CYS A 257 11.03 -16.06 3.41
C CYS A 257 11.60 -15.32 4.63
N ALA A 258 10.84 -14.39 5.23
CA ALA A 258 11.28 -13.65 6.41
C ALA A 258 11.47 -14.56 7.64
N ILE A 259 10.57 -15.53 7.86
CA ILE A 259 10.68 -16.52 8.94
C ILE A 259 11.92 -17.39 8.74
N ILE A 260 12.10 -17.96 7.53
CA ILE A 260 13.27 -18.79 7.20
C ILE A 260 14.56 -18.00 7.40
N PHE A 261 14.59 -16.75 6.92
CA PHE A 261 15.75 -15.87 7.07
C PHE A 261 16.07 -15.60 8.54
N ALA A 262 15.07 -15.27 9.36
CA ALA A 262 15.27 -14.99 10.77
C ALA A 262 15.76 -16.23 11.53
N TYR A 263 15.16 -17.40 11.26
CA TYR A 263 15.55 -18.66 11.91
C TYR A 263 16.96 -19.11 11.52
N ALA A 264 17.29 -19.06 10.22
CA ALA A 264 18.63 -19.40 9.73
C ALA A 264 19.70 -18.49 10.34
N ASN A 265 19.43 -17.19 10.48
CA ASN A 265 20.36 -16.26 11.11
C ASN A 265 20.50 -16.50 12.62
N GLY A 266 19.42 -16.82 13.32
CA GLY A 266 19.46 -17.19 14.73
C GLY A 266 20.31 -18.44 14.96
N PHE A 267 20.09 -19.48 14.15
CA PHE A 267 20.89 -20.70 14.21
C PHE A 267 22.38 -20.45 13.92
N LEU A 268 22.69 -19.66 12.89
CA LEU A 268 24.09 -19.29 12.59
C LEU A 268 24.74 -18.50 13.72
N PHE A 269 23.98 -17.62 14.39
CA PHE A 269 24.48 -16.87 15.54
C PHE A 269 24.87 -17.82 16.68
N GLU A 270 23.98 -18.75 17.05
CA GLU A 270 24.25 -19.74 18.10
C GLU A 270 25.45 -20.63 17.77
N LEU A 271 25.58 -21.06 16.51
CA LEU A 271 26.70 -21.89 16.07
C LEU A 271 28.04 -21.15 16.19
N ILE A 272 28.10 -19.88 15.80
CA ILE A 272 29.31 -19.05 15.93
C ILE A 272 29.63 -18.75 17.39
N ASP A 273 28.62 -18.50 18.22
CA ASP A 273 28.79 -18.21 19.65
C ASP A 273 29.32 -19.45 20.40
N SER A 274 28.81 -20.64 20.07
CA SER A 274 29.29 -21.91 20.65
C SER A 274 30.72 -22.31 20.24
N ALA A 275 31.25 -21.69 19.19
CA ALA A 275 32.60 -21.95 18.69
C ALA A 275 33.67 -21.02 19.29
N LYS A 276 33.26 -20.07 20.14
CA LYS A 276 34.16 -19.16 20.88
C LYS A 276 34.40 -19.64 22.29
#